data_AF-A0A4Q5Z5R9-F1
#
_entry.id   AF-A0A4Q5Z5R9-F1
#
_cell.length_a   1.000
_cell.length_b   1.000
_cell.length_c   1.000
_cell.angle_alpha   90.00
_cell.angle_beta   90.00
_cell.angle_gamma   90.00
#
_symmetry.space_group_name_H-M   'P 1'
#
loop_
_entity.id
_entity.type
_entity.pdbx_description
1 polymer ?
#
loop_
_entity_poly.entity_id
_entity_poly.type
_entity_poly.pdbx_seq_one_letter_code
_entity_poly.pdbx_strand_id
1 'polypeptide(L)'
;GIAAALGTKLSARMVGWAMNAAHNIKPKVPAHRVVNRKGLLTGKMHFAYPEQMQELLEKEGVKVIEDQVVDFEKLYWNPAEELNI
;
A
#
# COMPACT_ATOMS: atom_id res chain seq x y z
N GLY A 1 0.28 -2.62 -9.64
CA GLY A 1 1.10 -1.82 -8.71
C GLY A 1 1.00 -0.35 -9.07
N ILE A 2 0.96 0.56 -8.09
CA ILE A 2 0.74 2.03 -8.27
C ILE A 2 1.63 2.64 -9.37
N ALA A 3 2.88 2.20 -9.46
CA ALA A 3 3.80 2.59 -10.54
C ALA A 3 3.26 2.29 -11.95
N ALA A 4 2.72 1.10 -12.17
CA ALA A 4 2.12 0.70 -13.45
C ALA A 4 0.80 1.42 -13.74
N ALA A 5 0.08 1.90 -12.71
CA ALA A 5 -1.18 2.64 -12.85
C ALA A 5 -1.02 3.98 -13.57
N LEU A 6 0.10 4.65 -13.31
CA LEU A 6 0.31 6.04 -13.71
C LEU A 6 0.94 6.15 -15.10
N GLY A 7 0.84 5.11 -15.94
CA GLY A 7 1.32 5.09 -17.33
C GLY A 7 2.82 5.31 -17.50
N THR A 8 3.56 5.31 -16.40
CA THR A 8 4.96 5.69 -16.34
C THR A 8 5.68 4.56 -15.64
N LYS A 9 6.83 4.12 -16.15
CA LYS A 9 7.74 3.21 -15.42
C LYS A 9 8.36 3.94 -14.22
N LEU A 10 7.55 4.61 -13.40
CA LEU A 10 7.99 5.29 -12.20
C LEU A 10 8.49 4.22 -11.25
N SER A 11 9.80 4.22 -11.03
CA SER A 11 10.43 3.27 -10.14
C SER A 11 9.72 3.26 -8.78
N ALA A 12 9.69 2.10 -8.12
CA ALA A 12 9.16 1.96 -6.76
C ALA A 12 9.74 3.02 -5.79
N ARG A 13 10.92 3.58 -6.11
CA ARG A 13 11.58 4.67 -5.39
C ARG A 13 10.84 6.00 -5.46
N MET A 14 10.23 6.34 -6.61
CA MET A 14 9.46 7.58 -6.76
C MET A 14 8.09 7.49 -6.09
N VAL A 15 7.47 6.30 -6.10
CA VAL A 15 6.27 6.02 -5.28
C VAL A 15 6.60 6.13 -3.80
N GLY A 16 7.75 5.62 -3.36
CA GLY A 16 8.25 5.80 -1.99
C GLY A 16 8.45 7.27 -1.60
N TRP A 17 9.00 8.10 -2.50
CA TRP A 17 9.12 9.54 -2.28
C TRP A 17 7.78 10.25 -2.17
N ALA A 18 6.84 9.96 -3.07
CA ALA A 18 5.49 10.53 -3.04
C ALA A 18 4.74 10.15 -1.76
N MET A 19 4.85 8.90 -1.30
CA MET A 19 4.24 8.42 -0.06
C MET A 19 4.84 9.07 1.17
N ASN A 20 6.16 9.29 1.20
CA ASN A 20 6.81 9.97 2.31
C ASN A 20 6.44 11.46 2.37
N ALA A 21 6.33 12.13 1.22
CA ALA A 21 5.86 13.51 1.10
C ALA A 21 4.36 13.68 1.41
N ALA A 22 3.58 12.60 1.31
CA ALA A 22 2.13 12.62 1.52
C ALA A 22 1.69 12.72 2.99
N HIS A 23 2.62 12.65 3.95
CA HIS A 23 2.29 12.75 5.39
C HIS A 23 1.51 14.03 5.78
N ASN A 24 1.68 15.12 5.03
CA ASN A 24 1.02 16.40 5.27
C ASN A 24 -0.12 16.73 4.28
N ILE A 25 -0.42 15.84 3.33
CA ILE A 25 -1.45 16.08 2.30
C ILE A 25 -2.84 15.83 2.88
N LYS A 26 -3.78 16.72 2.57
CA LYS A 26 -5.22 16.56 2.85
C LYS A 26 -6.00 16.41 1.54
N PRO A 27 -6.85 15.37 1.41
CA PRO A 27 -7.16 14.34 2.40
C PRO A 27 -5.98 13.37 2.63
N LYS A 28 -5.95 12.75 3.83
CA LYS A 28 -4.88 11.82 4.22
C LYS A 28 -4.77 10.69 3.20
N VAL A 29 -3.57 10.47 2.67
CA VAL A 29 -3.30 9.33 1.79
C VAL A 29 -3.35 8.04 2.64
N PRO A 30 -4.08 7.00 2.21
CA PRO A 30 -4.21 5.75 2.95
C PRO A 30 -2.94 4.90 2.81
N ALA A 31 -1.86 5.36 3.46
CA ALA A 31 -0.55 4.75 3.33
C ALA A 31 -0.50 3.29 3.79
N HIS A 32 -1.43 2.89 4.67
CA HIS A 32 -1.56 1.53 5.21
C HIS A 32 -1.96 0.50 4.15
N ARG A 33 -2.55 0.94 3.03
CA ARG A 33 -2.88 0.07 1.89
C ARG A 33 -1.66 -0.31 1.04
N VAL A 34 -0.52 0.35 1.24
CA VAL A 34 0.70 0.09 0.45
C VAL A 34 1.59 -0.90 1.17
N VAL A 35 1.46 -2.16 0.76
CA VAL A 35 2.31 -3.28 1.19
C VAL A 35 3.29 -3.66 0.08
N ASN A 36 4.31 -4.45 0.41
CA ASN A 36 5.27 -4.91 -0.60
C ASN A 36 4.66 -5.96 -1.56
N ARG A 37 5.42 -6.39 -2.58
CA ARG A 37 4.95 -7.38 -3.57
C ARG A 37 4.53 -8.74 -2.97
N LYS A 38 4.97 -9.07 -1.76
CA LYS A 38 4.61 -10.31 -1.04
C LYS A 38 3.40 -10.13 -0.10
N GLY A 39 2.81 -8.93 -0.05
CA GLY A 39 1.76 -8.59 0.90
C GLY A 39 2.27 -8.35 2.33
N LEU A 40 3.58 -8.17 2.52
CA LEU A 40 4.15 -7.94 3.86
C LEU A 40 4.07 -6.45 4.25
N LEU A 41 3.77 -6.20 5.53
CA LEU A 41 3.65 -4.89 6.16
C LEU A 41 5.03 -4.24 6.42
N THR A 42 5.94 -4.24 5.44
CA THR A 42 7.29 -3.66 5.60
C THR A 42 7.30 -2.15 5.83
N GLY A 43 6.18 -1.47 5.54
CA GLY A 43 5.98 -0.04 5.79
C GLY A 43 5.59 0.31 7.23
N LYS A 44 5.29 -0.69 8.09
CA LYS A 44 4.76 -0.46 9.45
C LYS A 44 5.65 0.41 10.34
N MET A 45 6.95 0.43 10.08
CA MET A 45 7.93 1.25 10.81
C MET A 45 7.75 2.76 10.61
N HIS A 46 7.01 3.17 9.57
CA HIS A 46 6.71 4.58 9.30
C HIS A 46 5.41 5.06 9.96
N PHE A 47 4.69 4.17 10.65
CA PHE A 47 3.47 4.51 11.39
C PHE A 47 3.80 4.91 12.83
N ALA A 48 2.84 5.50 13.53
CA ALA A 48 3.02 6.00 14.90
C ALA A 48 3.40 4.89 15.89
N TYR A 49 2.97 3.66 15.64
CA TYR A 49 3.34 2.46 16.40
C TYR A 49 3.26 1.21 15.50
N PRO A 50 3.97 0.11 15.85
CA PRO A 50 4.13 -1.05 14.97
C PRO A 50 2.82 -1.70 14.51
N GLU A 51 1.81 -1.75 15.37
CA GLU A 51 0.51 -2.39 15.09
C GLU A 51 -0.45 -1.51 14.30
N GLN A 52 -0.16 -0.20 14.17
CA GLN A 52 -1.11 0.74 13.58
C GLN A 52 -1.46 0.40 12.13
N MET A 53 -0.46 -0.05 11.35
CA MET A 53 -0.68 -0.43 9.95
C MET A 53 -1.63 -1.64 9.85
N GLN A 54 -1.47 -2.62 10.74
CA GLN A 54 -2.33 -3.79 10.81
C GLN A 54 -3.75 -3.41 11.24
N GLU A 55 -3.91 -2.63 12.32
CA GLU A 55 -5.22 -2.18 12.80
C GLU A 55 -6.02 -1.43 11.72
N LEU A 56 -5.34 -0.60 10.91
CA LEU A 56 -5.97 0.13 9.82
C LEU A 56 -6.43 -0.79 8.68
N LEU A 57 -5.65 -1.82 8.36
CA LEU A 57 -6.03 -2.84 7.38
C LEU A 57 -7.20 -3.69 7.88
N GLU A 58 -7.15 -4.14 9.14
CA GLU A 58 -8.22 -4.93 9.76
C GLU A 58 -9.53 -4.14 9.86
N LYS A 59 -9.48 -2.83 10.14
CA LYS A 59 -10.65 -1.94 10.10
C LYS A 59 -11.30 -1.85 8.72
N GLU A 60 -10.54 -2.08 7.66
CA GLU A 60 -11.04 -2.15 6.28
C GLU A 60 -11.48 -3.57 5.87
N GLY A 61 -11.43 -4.54 6.80
CA GLY A 61 -11.78 -5.93 6.55
C GLY A 61 -10.64 -6.75 5.93
N VAL A 62 -9.42 -6.21 5.86
CA VAL A 62 -8.24 -6.93 5.38
C VAL A 62 -7.65 -7.74 6.52
N LYS A 63 -7.63 -9.07 6.37
CA LYS A 63 -7.05 -9.97 7.36
C LYS A 63 -5.53 -9.98 7.25
N VAL A 64 -4.82 -9.82 8.36
CA VAL A 64 -3.36 -9.89 8.44
C VAL A 64 -2.97 -11.01 9.41
N ILE A 65 -2.01 -11.85 9.02
CA ILE A 65 -1.43 -12.91 9.87
C ILE A 65 0.08 -12.80 9.74
N GLU A 66 0.81 -12.74 10.86
CA GLU A 66 2.28 -12.66 10.89
C GLU A 66 2.86 -11.55 9.99
N ASP A 67 2.34 -10.32 10.09
CA ASP A 67 2.72 -9.18 9.24
C ASP A 67 2.47 -9.38 7.74
N GLN A 68 1.66 -10.36 7.34
CA GLN A 68 1.31 -10.65 5.96
C GLN A 68 -0.20 -10.52 5.72
N VAL A 69 -0.57 -9.78 4.67
CA VAL A 69 -1.95 -9.71 4.19
C VAL A 69 -2.38 -11.08 3.65
N VAL A 70 -3.45 -11.63 4.22
CA VAL A 70 -4.09 -12.87 3.76
C VAL A 70 -4.85 -12.59 2.48
N ASP A 71 -4.86 -13.55 1.54
CA ASP A 71 -5.51 -13.39 0.24
C ASP A 71 -5.01 -12.17 -0.56
N PHE A 72 -3.73 -11.79 -0.38
CA PHE A 72 -3.14 -10.64 -1.04
C PHE A 72 -3.35 -10.64 -2.55
N GLU A 73 -3.28 -11.80 -3.23
CA GLU A 73 -3.53 -11.90 -4.67
C GLU A 73 -4.96 -11.52 -5.07
N LYS A 74 -5.96 -11.78 -4.22
CA LYS A 74 -7.37 -11.40 -4.47
C LYS A 74 -7.63 -9.92 -4.17
N LEU A 75 -6.87 -9.36 -3.22
CA LEU A 75 -6.94 -7.94 -2.82
C LEU A 75 -5.98 -7.06 -3.63
N TYR A 76 -5.13 -7.67 -4.46
CA TYR A 76 -4.12 -6.97 -5.23
C TYR A 76 -4.80 -6.11 -6.29
N TRP A 77 -4.75 -4.80 -6.08
CA TRP A 77 -5.21 -3.87 -7.09
C TRP A 77 -4.20 -3.79 -8.24
N ASN A 78 -4.59 -4.34 -9.38
CA ASN A 78 -3.86 -4.20 -10.63
C ASN A 78 -4.47 -3.09 -11.51
N PRO A 79 -3.91 -1.88 -11.48
CA PRO A 79 -4.44 -0.77 -12.27
C PRO A 79 -4.30 -0.98 -13.79
N ALA A 80 -3.43 -1.91 -14.24
CA ALA A 80 -3.34 -2.27 -15.65
C ALA A 80 -4.57 -3.06 -16.12
N GLU A 81 -5.24 -3.80 -15.23
CA GLU A 81 -6.48 -4.53 -15.57
C GLU A 81 -7.68 -3.58 -15.70
N GLU A 82 -7.70 -2.49 -14.94
CA GLU A 82 -8.77 -1.47 -15.03
C GLU A 82 -8.58 -0.47 -16.17
N LEU A 83 -7.36 -0.32 -16.71
CA LEU A 83 -7.05 0.72 -17.70
C LEU A 83 -7.17 0.31 -19.17
N ASN A 84 -7.46 -0.96 -19.51
CA ASN A 84 -7.61 -1.43 -20.91
C ASN A 84 -6.56 -0.84 -21.88
N ILE A 85 -5.27 -0.90 -21.51
CA ILE A 85 -4.15 -0.53 -22.38
C ILE A 85 -3.42 -1.80 -22.83
#